data_AF-A0A973FVB6-F1
#
_entry.id   AF-A0A973FVB6-F1
#
_cell.length_a   1.000
_cell.length_b   1.000
_cell.length_c   1.000
_cell.angle_alpha   90.00
_cell.angle_beta   90.00
_cell.angle_gamma   90.00
#
_symmetry.space_group_name_H-M   'P 1'
#
loop_
_entity.id
_entity.type
_entity.pdbx_description
1 polymer ?
#
loop_
_entity_poly.entity_id
_entity_poly.type
_entity_poly.pdbx_seq_one_letter_code
_entity_poly.pdbx_strand_id
1 'polypeptide(L)'
;MDIEILKGEFEINENPGLATTDPRLSDIATLVQEGDFQRAALQSKEILEEKIYDIRIIGYYLYGHFAENGLSAAEEIFSCLAEILNRNIAALGPARNREKHIKNTLSWLFKTISNNLIYETEKRTEVYSQWQASITPEQVQKILESGSGLQEAIAMLEVSSDITDVFTKILEWFQVFQNVVHREQSEDEKQQEEAAEEEAPRQETRKPWKDNSTVEGIEGSYHMKLLMRKLDAFDRLVEENKLALAAIVADDINNTISNFDPKLYFPGLFTRFYVQFAKNVNQLINYVQFKNSAAWMTLQELYKVDIESFVEFDADEIDFSGESPYGYNPEDNG
;
A
#
# COMPACT_ATOMS: atom_id res chain seq x y z
N MET A 1 22.93 5.55 -5.11
CA MET A 1 24.12 4.66 -5.12
C MET A 1 24.25 4.02 -6.50
N ASP A 2 25.41 3.50 -6.87
CA ASP A 2 25.63 2.92 -8.22
C ASP A 2 25.56 1.39 -8.16
N ILE A 3 24.45 0.82 -8.61
CA ILE A 3 24.24 -0.64 -8.56
C ILE A 3 25.10 -1.38 -9.60
N GLU A 4 25.69 -0.69 -10.57
CA GLU A 4 26.52 -1.29 -11.63
C GLU A 4 27.73 -2.06 -11.07
N ILE A 5 28.21 -1.68 -9.88
CA ILE A 5 29.31 -2.38 -9.20
C ILE A 5 29.01 -3.85 -8.87
N LEU A 6 27.73 -4.23 -8.85
CA LEU A 6 27.26 -5.58 -8.58
C LEU A 6 26.77 -6.32 -9.83
N LYS A 7 26.92 -5.73 -11.03
CA LYS A 7 26.54 -6.39 -12.29
C LYS A 7 27.70 -7.21 -12.87
N GLY A 8 27.36 -8.29 -13.57
CA GLY A 8 28.32 -9.15 -14.26
C GLY A 8 28.89 -10.28 -13.40
N GLU A 9 29.94 -10.93 -13.91
CA GLU A 9 30.57 -12.10 -13.27
C GLU A 9 31.61 -11.67 -12.23
N PHE A 10 31.56 -12.29 -11.06
CA PHE A 10 32.47 -12.00 -9.95
C PHE A 10 33.70 -12.92 -10.00
N GLU A 11 34.87 -12.36 -9.74
CA GLU A 11 36.11 -13.13 -9.63
C GLU A 11 36.06 -14.08 -8.43
N ILE A 12 36.28 -15.37 -8.67
CA ILE A 12 36.31 -16.39 -7.62
C ILE A 12 37.67 -16.35 -6.93
N ASN A 13 37.68 -15.92 -5.67
CA ASN A 13 38.85 -15.92 -4.79
C ASN A 13 38.85 -17.16 -3.87
N GLU A 14 40.03 -17.61 -3.41
CA GLU A 14 40.15 -18.77 -2.50
C GLU A 14 39.40 -18.57 -1.17
N ASN A 15 39.40 -17.33 -0.66
CA ASN A 15 38.70 -16.94 0.56
C ASN A 15 37.84 -15.70 0.27
N PRO A 16 36.66 -15.86 -0.37
CA PRO A 16 35.84 -14.73 -0.75
C PRO A 16 35.23 -14.04 0.48
N GLY A 17 35.06 -12.73 0.38
CA GLY A 17 34.46 -11.86 1.39
C GLY A 17 35.38 -11.51 2.57
N LEU A 18 34.79 -10.91 3.60
CA LEU A 18 35.51 -10.44 4.77
C LEU A 18 35.53 -11.49 5.88
N ALA A 19 36.64 -11.54 6.62
CA ALA A 19 36.69 -12.29 7.87
C ALA A 19 35.64 -11.75 8.86
N THR A 20 35.09 -12.62 9.71
CA THR A 20 34.14 -12.20 10.76
C THR A 20 34.75 -11.23 11.78
N THR A 21 36.08 -11.16 11.85
CA THR A 21 36.84 -10.27 12.71
C THR A 21 37.37 -9.03 11.98
N ASP A 22 37.00 -8.82 10.71
CA ASP A 22 37.40 -7.61 9.99
C ASP A 22 36.70 -6.38 10.61
N PRO A 23 37.45 -5.35 11.02
CA PRO A 23 36.87 -4.17 11.66
C PRO A 23 35.88 -3.44 10.76
N ARG A 24 36.09 -3.43 9.43
CA ARG A 24 35.19 -2.74 8.48
C ARG A 24 33.78 -3.32 8.52
N LEU A 25 33.67 -4.64 8.67
CA LEU A 25 32.38 -5.31 8.81
C LEU A 25 31.68 -4.88 10.11
N SER A 26 32.42 -4.79 11.21
CA SER A 26 31.86 -4.37 12.50
C SER A 26 31.38 -2.93 12.46
N ASP A 27 32.18 -2.04 11.87
CA ASP A 27 31.86 -0.61 11.77
C ASP A 27 30.58 -0.39 10.93
N ILE A 28 30.46 -1.07 9.79
CA ILE A 28 29.25 -1.03 8.95
C ILE A 28 28.04 -1.59 9.70
N ALA A 29 28.20 -2.72 10.39
CA ALA A 29 27.11 -3.31 11.16
C ALA A 29 26.62 -2.38 12.29
N THR A 30 27.51 -1.62 12.93
CA THR A 30 27.15 -0.60 13.91
C THR A 30 26.34 0.53 13.26
N LEU A 31 26.77 1.06 12.12
CA LEU A 31 26.00 2.08 11.38
C LEU A 31 24.59 1.59 11.04
N VAL A 32 24.46 0.34 10.60
CA VAL A 32 23.15 -0.28 10.32
C VAL A 32 22.29 -0.40 11.58
N GLN A 33 22.87 -0.74 12.73
CA GLN A 33 22.15 -0.81 14.01
C GLN A 33 21.68 0.56 14.49
N GLU A 34 22.44 1.62 14.20
CA GLU A 34 22.10 3.01 14.51
C GLU A 34 21.11 3.63 13.50
N GLY A 35 20.81 2.92 12.40
CA GLY A 35 19.94 3.39 11.32
C GLY A 35 20.62 4.34 10.32
N ASP A 36 21.95 4.49 10.38
CA ASP A 36 22.73 5.29 9.42
C ASP A 36 23.03 4.46 8.16
N PHE A 37 21.98 4.14 7.42
CA PHE A 37 22.04 3.29 6.23
C PHE A 37 22.82 3.93 5.09
N GLN A 38 22.83 5.26 5.00
CA GLN A 38 23.56 5.98 3.96
C GLN A 38 25.06 5.82 4.15
N ARG A 39 25.59 6.03 5.36
CA ARG A 39 27.02 5.81 5.63
C ARG A 39 27.40 4.34 5.58
N ALA A 40 26.54 3.46 6.09
CA ALA A 40 26.77 2.01 6.02
C ALA A 40 26.97 1.57 4.56
N ALA A 41 26.13 2.04 3.65
CA ALA A 41 26.24 1.68 2.25
C ALA A 41 27.42 2.37 1.54
N LEU A 42 27.79 3.60 1.90
CA LEU A 42 29.01 4.22 1.38
C LEU A 42 30.26 3.41 1.76
N GLN A 43 30.38 2.98 3.01
CA GLN A 43 31.47 2.11 3.45
C GLN A 43 31.41 0.72 2.80
N SER A 44 30.21 0.15 2.62
CA SER A 44 30.04 -1.08 1.85
C SER A 44 30.52 -0.93 0.40
N LYS A 45 30.28 0.23 -0.23
CA LYS A 45 30.74 0.51 -1.59
C LYS A 45 32.25 0.42 -1.70
N GLU A 46 33.00 1.01 -0.76
CA GLU A 46 34.47 0.97 -0.75
C GLU A 46 35.00 -0.48 -0.79
N ILE A 47 34.38 -1.40 -0.02
CA ILE A 47 34.73 -2.82 -0.01
C ILE A 47 34.38 -3.50 -1.34
N LEU A 48 33.23 -3.16 -1.92
CA LEU A 48 32.80 -3.72 -3.21
C LEU A 48 33.70 -3.24 -4.36
N GLU A 49 34.23 -2.01 -4.30
CA GLU A 49 35.18 -1.44 -5.27
C GLU A 49 36.53 -2.18 -5.23
N GLU A 50 36.92 -2.72 -4.06
CA GLU A 50 38.05 -3.63 -3.91
C GLU A 50 37.78 -5.05 -4.49
N LYS A 51 36.62 -5.27 -5.12
CA LYS A 51 36.14 -6.57 -5.62
C LYS A 51 35.99 -7.62 -4.51
N ILE A 52 35.72 -7.18 -3.28
CA ILE A 52 35.46 -8.08 -2.15
C ILE A 52 33.95 -8.29 -2.04
N TYR A 53 33.47 -9.37 -2.67
CA TYR A 53 32.05 -9.71 -2.69
C TYR A 53 31.64 -10.52 -1.46
N ASP A 54 31.28 -9.83 -0.38
CA ASP A 54 30.68 -10.44 0.82
C ASP A 54 29.17 -10.22 0.83
N ILE A 55 28.38 -11.30 0.99
CA ILE A 55 26.93 -11.21 0.94
C ILE A 55 26.36 -10.25 1.99
N ARG A 56 27.00 -10.16 3.17
CA ARG A 56 26.55 -9.26 4.24
C ARG A 56 26.71 -7.79 3.83
N ILE A 57 27.85 -7.47 3.23
CA ILE A 57 28.18 -6.13 2.72
C ILE A 57 27.26 -5.77 1.55
N ILE A 58 27.00 -6.72 0.64
CA ILE A 58 26.05 -6.55 -0.46
C ILE A 58 24.65 -6.23 0.11
N GLY A 59 24.19 -6.95 1.14
CA GLY A 59 22.91 -6.67 1.77
C GLY A 59 22.80 -5.24 2.32
N TYR A 60 23.82 -4.77 3.02
CA TYR A 60 23.87 -3.40 3.55
C TYR A 60 23.92 -2.35 2.44
N TYR A 61 24.69 -2.60 1.38
CA TYR A 61 24.76 -1.73 0.21
C TYR A 61 23.42 -1.59 -0.49
N LEU A 62 22.76 -2.73 -0.79
CA LEU A 62 21.47 -2.75 -1.48
C LEU A 62 20.37 -2.07 -0.66
N TYR A 63 20.36 -2.23 0.67
CA TYR A 63 19.40 -1.50 1.50
C TYR A 63 19.66 0.01 1.48
N GLY A 64 20.93 0.45 1.49
CA GLY A 64 21.23 1.88 1.33
C GLY A 64 20.76 2.43 -0.01
N HIS A 65 20.90 1.65 -1.10
CA HIS A 65 20.39 2.03 -2.42
C HIS A 65 18.87 2.20 -2.41
N PHE A 66 18.16 1.29 -1.74
CA PHE A 66 16.72 1.40 -1.52
C PHE A 66 16.36 2.60 -0.64
N ALA A 67 17.06 2.83 0.47
CA ALA A 67 16.79 3.95 1.37
C ALA A 67 16.96 5.32 0.70
N GLU A 68 17.86 5.42 -0.28
CA GLU A 68 18.09 6.65 -1.06
C GLU A 68 17.07 6.84 -2.18
N ASN A 69 16.70 5.78 -2.91
CA ASN A 69 15.92 5.88 -4.15
C ASN A 69 14.48 5.33 -4.04
N GLY A 70 14.10 4.80 -2.88
CA GLY A 70 12.77 4.26 -2.61
C GLY A 70 12.36 3.15 -3.58
N LEU A 71 11.09 3.18 -4.01
CA LEU A 71 10.53 2.15 -4.90
C LEU A 71 11.21 2.09 -6.27
N SER A 72 11.79 3.20 -6.75
CA SER A 72 12.52 3.21 -8.03
C SER A 72 13.73 2.28 -8.01
N ALA A 73 14.28 1.95 -6.84
CA ALA A 73 15.39 1.01 -6.70
C ALA A 73 14.98 -0.46 -6.79
N ALA A 74 13.70 -0.78 -6.60
CA ALA A 74 13.26 -2.15 -6.32
C ALA A 74 13.54 -3.11 -7.49
N GLU A 75 13.24 -2.69 -8.72
CA GLU A 75 13.48 -3.49 -9.94
C GLU A 75 14.97 -3.84 -10.09
N GLU A 76 15.85 -2.85 -9.92
CA GLU A 76 17.29 -3.01 -10.03
C GLU A 76 17.83 -3.95 -8.94
N ILE A 77 17.37 -3.79 -7.70
CA ILE A 77 17.77 -4.62 -6.56
C ILE A 77 17.34 -6.07 -6.78
N PHE A 78 16.10 -6.31 -7.21
CA PHE A 78 15.60 -7.67 -7.39
C PHE A 78 16.32 -8.38 -8.54
N SER A 79 16.52 -7.69 -9.65
CA SER A 79 17.28 -8.21 -10.79
C SER A 79 18.73 -8.51 -10.42
N CYS A 80 19.39 -7.60 -9.70
CA CYS A 80 20.76 -7.77 -9.24
C CYS A 80 20.90 -8.98 -8.29
N LEU A 81 20.02 -9.11 -7.31
CA LEU A 81 20.04 -10.26 -6.40
C LEU A 81 19.79 -11.57 -7.15
N ALA A 82 18.86 -11.60 -8.11
CA ALA A 82 18.60 -12.79 -8.90
C ALA A 82 19.83 -13.20 -9.72
N GLU A 83 20.54 -12.25 -10.33
CA GLU A 83 21.78 -12.51 -11.05
C GLU A 83 22.87 -13.05 -10.12
N ILE A 84 23.07 -12.42 -8.96
CA ILE A 84 24.06 -12.85 -7.97
C ILE A 84 23.78 -14.30 -7.52
N LEU A 85 22.54 -14.62 -7.19
CA LEU A 85 22.14 -15.96 -6.73
C LEU A 85 22.25 -17.01 -7.86
N ASN A 86 21.98 -16.64 -9.11
CA ASN A 86 22.05 -17.61 -10.21
C ASN A 86 23.46 -17.84 -10.74
N ARG A 87 24.35 -16.82 -10.69
CA ARG A 87 25.64 -16.86 -11.39
C ARG A 87 26.85 -16.73 -10.48
N ASN A 88 26.74 -16.01 -9.36
CA ASN A 88 27.89 -15.56 -8.58
C ASN A 88 28.02 -16.21 -7.20
N ILE A 89 27.19 -17.20 -6.83
CA ILE A 89 27.24 -17.86 -5.51
C ILE A 89 28.64 -18.35 -5.15
N ALA A 90 29.39 -18.91 -6.11
CA ALA A 90 30.72 -19.44 -5.86
C ALA A 90 31.73 -18.37 -5.43
N ALA A 91 31.58 -17.15 -5.96
CA ALA A 91 32.42 -16.00 -5.66
C ALA A 91 32.00 -15.25 -4.38
N LEU A 92 30.81 -15.54 -3.83
CA LEU A 92 30.32 -14.89 -2.62
C LEU A 92 31.03 -15.40 -1.36
N GLY A 93 31.40 -14.44 -0.53
CA GLY A 93 31.87 -14.65 0.83
C GLY A 93 30.81 -14.38 1.90
N PRO A 94 31.01 -14.85 3.14
CA PRO A 94 32.04 -15.81 3.54
C PRO A 94 31.78 -17.21 2.96
N ALA A 95 32.84 -17.91 2.54
CA ALA A 95 32.70 -19.28 2.02
C ALA A 95 32.18 -20.27 3.07
N ARG A 96 32.63 -20.12 4.33
CA ARG A 96 32.15 -20.95 5.44
C ARG A 96 30.74 -20.54 5.83
N ASN A 97 29.82 -21.51 5.89
CA ASN A 97 28.40 -21.29 6.18
C ASN A 97 27.74 -20.29 5.21
N ARG A 98 28.17 -20.25 3.95
CA ARG A 98 27.68 -19.29 2.93
C ARG A 98 26.16 -19.21 2.88
N GLU A 99 25.48 -20.35 2.80
CA GLU A 99 24.01 -20.40 2.74
C GLU A 99 23.35 -19.78 3.96
N LYS A 100 23.92 -19.97 5.16
CA LYS A 100 23.44 -19.32 6.38
C LYS A 100 23.60 -17.81 6.31
N HIS A 101 24.72 -17.33 5.76
CA HIS A 101 24.95 -15.90 5.56
C HIS A 101 24.00 -15.31 4.50
N ILE A 102 23.76 -16.02 3.39
CA ILE A 102 22.75 -15.65 2.40
C ILE A 102 21.36 -15.56 3.06
N LYS A 103 20.93 -16.62 3.76
CA LYS A 103 19.65 -16.65 4.46
C LYS A 103 19.48 -15.46 5.40
N ASN A 104 20.46 -15.26 6.28
CA ASN A 104 20.38 -14.21 7.30
C ASN A 104 20.35 -12.81 6.66
N THR A 105 21.16 -12.60 5.63
CA THR A 105 21.24 -11.31 4.94
C THR A 105 19.94 -11.01 4.19
N LEU A 106 19.45 -11.94 3.38
CA LEU A 106 18.20 -11.75 2.63
C LEU A 106 17.01 -11.59 3.57
N SER A 107 16.94 -12.39 4.64
CA SER A 107 15.90 -12.24 5.66
C SER A 107 15.93 -10.87 6.32
N TRP A 108 17.11 -10.35 6.65
CA TRP A 108 17.24 -9.02 7.22
C TRP A 108 16.83 -7.95 6.21
N LEU A 109 17.36 -8.01 4.98
CA LEU A 109 17.09 -7.05 3.92
C LEU A 109 15.59 -6.96 3.63
N PHE A 110 14.94 -8.09 3.34
CA PHE A 110 13.52 -8.14 3.01
C PHE A 110 12.64 -7.72 4.19
N LYS A 111 12.97 -8.11 5.43
CA LYS A 111 12.24 -7.60 6.60
C LYS A 111 12.38 -6.09 6.74
N THR A 112 13.57 -5.54 6.48
CA THR A 112 13.82 -4.11 6.63
C THR A 112 13.11 -3.30 5.55
N ILE A 113 13.15 -3.77 4.29
CA ILE A 113 12.35 -3.21 3.19
C ILE A 113 10.86 -3.30 3.52
N SER A 114 10.36 -4.49 3.87
CA SER A 114 8.94 -4.70 4.18
C SER A 114 8.47 -3.78 5.32
N ASN A 115 9.25 -3.65 6.40
CA ASN A 115 8.92 -2.76 7.50
C ASN A 115 8.90 -1.29 7.06
N ASN A 116 9.83 -0.86 6.19
CA ASN A 116 9.80 0.49 5.65
C ASN A 116 8.56 0.71 4.77
N LEU A 117 8.27 -0.18 3.83
CA LEU A 117 7.08 -0.11 2.99
C LEU A 117 5.80 0.00 3.83
N ILE A 118 5.65 -0.88 4.82
CA ILE A 118 4.49 -0.88 5.74
C ILE A 118 4.45 0.44 6.51
N TYR A 119 5.58 0.89 7.07
CA TYR A 119 5.64 2.14 7.84
C TYR A 119 5.23 3.35 6.99
N GLU A 120 5.84 3.54 5.82
CA GLU A 120 5.53 4.70 4.96
C GLU A 120 4.06 4.66 4.51
N THR A 121 3.53 3.47 4.19
CA THR A 121 2.13 3.27 3.79
C THR A 121 1.16 3.54 4.94
N GLU A 122 1.36 2.93 6.10
CA GLU A 122 0.47 3.04 7.26
C GLU A 122 0.49 4.44 7.87
N LYS A 123 1.65 5.12 7.82
CA LYS A 123 1.80 6.49 8.30
C LYS A 123 1.43 7.54 7.24
N ARG A 124 1.23 7.12 5.98
CA ARG A 124 0.98 8.02 4.83
C ARG A 124 1.93 9.21 4.84
N THR A 125 3.21 8.89 4.97
CA THR A 125 4.26 9.91 5.01
C THR A 125 4.34 10.65 3.68
N GLU A 126 5.06 11.76 3.67
CA GLU A 126 5.37 12.47 2.43
C GLU A 126 6.11 11.58 1.42
N VAL A 127 6.95 10.65 1.90
CA VAL A 127 7.64 9.66 1.08
C VAL A 127 6.64 8.74 0.36
N TYR A 128 5.59 8.27 1.04
CA TYR A 128 4.55 7.46 0.41
C TYR A 128 3.78 8.23 -0.67
N SER A 129 3.39 9.48 -0.40
CA SER A 129 2.74 10.32 -1.40
C SER A 129 3.64 10.59 -2.62
N GLN A 130 4.95 10.77 -2.40
CA GLN A 130 5.92 10.91 -3.49
C GLN A 130 6.03 9.62 -4.32
N TRP A 131 5.95 8.45 -3.70
CA TRP A 131 5.94 7.18 -4.43
C TRP A 131 4.72 7.04 -5.32
N GLN A 132 3.54 7.39 -4.82
CA GLN A 132 2.30 7.34 -5.62
C GLN A 132 2.38 8.27 -6.85
N ALA A 133 2.95 9.46 -6.68
CA ALA A 133 3.07 10.44 -7.75
C ALA A 133 4.17 10.13 -8.77
N SER A 134 5.23 9.42 -8.37
CA SER A 134 6.44 9.21 -9.21
C SER A 134 6.54 7.84 -9.86
N ILE A 135 5.84 6.83 -9.35
CA ILE A 135 5.87 5.47 -9.87
C ILE A 135 4.65 5.22 -10.76
N THR A 136 4.88 4.70 -11.97
CA THR A 136 3.80 4.30 -12.89
C THR A 136 3.41 2.82 -12.75
N PRO A 137 2.20 2.41 -13.18
CA PRO A 137 1.77 1.02 -13.18
C PRO A 137 2.71 0.09 -13.95
N GLU A 138 3.31 0.57 -15.04
CA GLU A 138 4.29 -0.17 -15.84
C GLU A 138 5.60 -0.38 -15.06
N GLN A 139 6.03 0.61 -14.29
CA GLN A 139 7.18 0.44 -13.40
C GLN A 139 6.89 -0.57 -12.29
N VAL A 140 5.69 -0.53 -11.69
CA VAL A 140 5.28 -1.55 -10.70
C VAL A 140 5.26 -2.94 -11.34
N GLN A 141 4.78 -3.05 -12.59
CA GLN A 141 4.76 -4.32 -13.31
C GLN A 141 6.18 -4.88 -13.51
N LYS A 142 7.16 -4.05 -13.90
CA LYS A 142 8.57 -4.48 -14.00
C LYS A 142 9.17 -4.89 -12.66
N ILE A 143 8.80 -4.20 -11.57
CA ILE A 143 9.19 -4.58 -10.22
C ILE A 143 8.65 -5.97 -9.87
N LEU A 144 7.39 -6.27 -10.21
CA LEU A 144 6.77 -7.58 -9.98
C LEU A 144 7.42 -8.69 -10.83
N GLU A 145 7.75 -8.41 -12.08
CA GLU A 145 8.44 -9.35 -12.99
C GLU A 145 9.86 -9.68 -12.50
N SER A 146 10.65 -8.66 -12.18
CA SER A 146 11.99 -8.85 -11.59
C SER A 146 11.92 -9.54 -10.22
N GLY A 147 10.89 -9.23 -9.43
CA GLY A 147 10.60 -9.89 -8.17
C GLY A 147 10.31 -11.38 -8.36
N SER A 148 9.50 -11.76 -9.35
CA SER A 148 9.22 -13.17 -9.66
C SER A 148 10.50 -13.93 -10.03
N GLY A 149 11.38 -13.32 -10.83
CA GLY A 149 12.69 -13.89 -11.16
C GLY A 149 13.60 -14.09 -9.93
N LEU A 150 13.56 -13.16 -8.97
CA LEU A 150 14.27 -13.33 -7.68
C LEU A 150 13.66 -14.45 -6.84
N GLN A 151 12.33 -14.59 -6.82
CA GLN A 151 11.65 -15.64 -6.08
C GLN A 151 12.05 -17.04 -6.60
N GLU A 152 12.15 -17.20 -7.92
CA GLU A 152 12.67 -18.43 -8.53
C GLU A 152 14.13 -18.71 -8.13
N ALA A 153 14.99 -17.68 -8.14
CA ALA A 153 16.38 -17.81 -7.72
C ALA A 153 16.52 -18.22 -6.24
N ILE A 154 15.67 -17.64 -5.36
CA ILE A 154 15.61 -18.00 -3.93
C ILE A 154 15.11 -19.44 -3.76
N ALA A 155 14.12 -19.87 -4.53
CA ALA A 155 13.55 -21.22 -4.44
C ALA A 155 14.57 -22.33 -4.74
N MET A 156 15.60 -22.04 -5.53
CA MET A 156 16.71 -22.96 -5.82
C MET A 156 17.70 -23.11 -4.66
N LEU A 157 17.61 -22.28 -3.61
CA LEU A 157 18.44 -22.39 -2.41
C LEU A 157 17.88 -23.44 -1.44
N GLU A 158 18.76 -24.19 -0.78
CA GLU A 158 18.36 -25.17 0.25
C GLU A 158 17.68 -24.51 1.49
N VAL A 159 17.89 -23.20 1.67
CA VAL A 159 17.45 -22.41 2.84
C VAL A 159 16.22 -21.52 2.58
N SER A 160 15.46 -21.83 1.54
CA SER A 160 14.50 -20.91 0.91
C SER A 160 13.22 -20.60 1.70
N SER A 161 12.69 -21.53 2.51
CA SER A 161 11.33 -21.41 3.10
C SER A 161 11.06 -20.07 3.79
N ASP A 162 11.91 -19.68 4.73
CA ASP A 162 11.67 -18.49 5.55
C ASP A 162 11.92 -17.18 4.78
N ILE A 163 12.75 -17.24 3.74
CA ILE A 163 13.09 -16.09 2.90
C ILE A 163 11.92 -15.81 1.95
N THR A 164 11.41 -16.87 1.33
CA THR A 164 10.29 -16.81 0.39
C THR A 164 9.06 -16.21 1.04
N ASP A 165 8.71 -16.60 2.28
CA ASP A 165 7.54 -16.07 2.97
C ASP A 165 7.59 -14.54 3.17
N VAL A 166 8.75 -14.00 3.56
CA VAL A 166 8.91 -12.54 3.72
C VAL A 166 8.88 -11.84 2.38
N PHE A 167 9.55 -12.42 1.38
CA PHE A 167 9.63 -11.80 0.06
C PHE A 167 8.28 -11.81 -0.68
N THR A 168 7.48 -12.87 -0.54
CA THR A 168 6.11 -12.93 -1.08
C THR A 168 5.26 -11.77 -0.57
N LYS A 169 5.36 -11.42 0.72
CA LYS A 169 4.61 -10.27 1.28
C LYS A 169 5.02 -8.93 0.67
N ILE A 170 6.27 -8.78 0.23
CA ILE A 170 6.72 -7.59 -0.49
C ILE A 170 6.06 -7.53 -1.87
N LEU A 171 6.00 -8.66 -2.59
CA LEU A 171 5.34 -8.73 -3.89
C LEU A 171 3.82 -8.48 -3.78
N GLU A 172 3.17 -9.06 -2.77
CA GLU A 172 1.77 -8.80 -2.45
C GLU A 172 1.53 -7.31 -2.17
N TRP A 173 2.43 -6.64 -1.45
CA TRP A 173 2.36 -5.21 -1.22
C TRP A 173 2.45 -4.42 -2.53
N PHE A 174 3.38 -4.75 -3.42
CA PHE A 174 3.49 -4.10 -4.74
C PHE A 174 2.25 -4.35 -5.61
N GLN A 175 1.63 -5.53 -5.53
CA GLN A 175 0.39 -5.83 -6.24
C GLN A 175 -0.77 -4.94 -5.76
N VAL A 176 -0.87 -4.72 -4.44
CA VAL A 176 -1.85 -3.78 -3.87
C VAL A 176 -1.53 -2.35 -4.27
N PHE A 177 -0.26 -1.96 -4.21
CA PHE A 177 0.20 -0.62 -4.60
C PHE A 177 -0.09 -0.31 -6.08
N GLN A 178 0.05 -1.30 -6.97
CA GLN A 178 -0.30 -1.17 -8.39
C GLN A 178 -1.75 -0.70 -8.59
N ASN A 179 -2.69 -1.25 -7.81
CA ASN A 179 -4.10 -0.87 -7.88
C ASN A 179 -4.34 0.58 -7.42
N VAL A 180 -3.56 1.05 -6.44
CA VAL A 180 -3.63 2.43 -5.94
C VAL A 180 -3.14 3.40 -7.01
N VAL A 181 -1.97 3.15 -7.58
CA VAL A 181 -1.39 3.98 -8.65
C VAL A 181 -2.29 4.00 -9.89
N HIS A 182 -2.82 2.84 -10.29
CA HIS A 182 -3.71 2.75 -11.45
C HIS A 182 -4.99 3.58 -11.27
N ARG A 183 -5.54 3.60 -10.04
CA ARG A 183 -6.71 4.41 -9.73
C ARG A 183 -6.42 5.91 -9.79
N GLU A 184 -5.34 6.37 -9.17
CA GLU A 184 -4.98 7.80 -9.16
C GLU A 184 -4.69 8.31 -10.57
N GLN A 185 -3.97 7.55 -11.40
CA GLN A 185 -3.75 7.92 -12.81
C GLN A 185 -5.05 8.00 -13.61
N SER A 186 -5.97 7.05 -13.42
CA SER A 186 -7.27 7.07 -14.12
C SER A 186 -8.17 8.24 -13.71
N GLU A 187 -8.02 8.74 -12.47
CA GLU A 187 -8.75 9.91 -11.97
C GLU A 187 -8.11 11.21 -12.49
N ASP A 188 -6.77 11.27 -12.61
CA ASP A 188 -6.05 12.40 -13.19
C ASP A 188 -6.25 12.53 -14.71
N GLU A 189 -6.29 11.42 -15.46
CA GLU A 189 -6.57 11.41 -16.90
C GLU A 189 -7.98 11.94 -17.20
N LYS A 190 -8.98 11.55 -16.40
CA LYS A 190 -10.36 12.06 -16.53
C LYS A 190 -10.45 13.55 -16.24
N GLN A 191 -9.75 14.04 -15.20
CA GLN A 191 -9.73 15.47 -14.88
C GLN A 191 -9.02 16.29 -15.96
N GLN A 192 -7.99 15.74 -16.60
CA GLN A 192 -7.31 16.40 -17.72
C GLN A 192 -8.15 16.39 -19.01
N GLU A 193 -8.89 15.32 -19.30
CA GLU A 193 -9.83 15.28 -20.42
C GLU A 193 -11.01 16.25 -20.23
N GLU A 194 -11.57 16.34 -19.01
CA GLU A 194 -12.62 17.31 -18.68
C GLU A 194 -12.12 18.76 -18.78
N ALA A 195 -10.90 19.04 -18.32
CA ALA A 195 -10.28 20.36 -18.44
C ALA A 195 -9.95 20.74 -19.90
N ALA A 196 -9.58 19.76 -20.73
CA ALA A 196 -9.31 19.97 -22.16
C ALA A 196 -10.61 20.16 -22.97
N GLU A 197 -11.73 19.57 -22.55
CA GLU A 197 -13.06 19.81 -23.15
C GLU A 197 -13.66 21.17 -22.74
N GLU A 198 -13.29 21.73 -21.59
CA GLU A 198 -13.77 23.05 -21.12
C GLU A 198 -13.05 24.26 -21.76
N GLU A 199 -11.94 24.09 -22.50
CA GLU A 199 -11.24 25.19 -23.19
C GLU A 199 -11.85 25.60 -24.56
N ALA A 200 -12.97 25.00 -24.97
CA ALA A 200 -13.73 25.51 -26.12
C ALA A 200 -14.56 26.76 -25.74
N PRO A 201 -14.51 27.87 -26.50
CA PRO A 201 -15.02 29.16 -26.04
C PRO A 201 -16.54 29.18 -25.96
N ARG A 202 -17.10 29.03 -24.74
CA ARG A 202 -18.52 29.29 -24.45
C ARG A 202 -18.69 30.63 -23.75
N GLN A 203 -19.39 31.52 -24.43
CA GLN A 203 -19.79 32.84 -23.93
C GLN A 203 -20.66 32.74 -22.67
N GLU A 204 -20.32 33.56 -21.69
CA GLU A 204 -21.00 33.75 -20.41
C GLU A 204 -22.44 34.25 -20.57
N THR A 205 -23.37 33.66 -19.81
CA THR A 205 -24.50 34.41 -19.22
C THR A 205 -24.92 33.85 -17.85
N ARG A 206 -24.46 34.54 -16.79
CA ARG A 206 -25.08 34.88 -15.46
C ARG A 206 -26.07 33.90 -14.81
N LYS A 207 -26.01 33.65 -13.49
CA LYS A 207 -26.31 34.60 -12.38
C LYS A 207 -25.88 34.05 -10.99
N PRO A 208 -25.77 34.90 -9.94
CA PRO A 208 -25.01 34.61 -8.74
C PRO A 208 -25.83 33.86 -7.68
N TRP A 209 -25.25 32.81 -7.11
CA TRP A 209 -25.75 32.21 -5.87
C TRP A 209 -25.16 32.98 -4.68
N LYS A 210 -26.02 33.46 -3.80
CA LYS A 210 -25.62 34.02 -2.50
C LYS A 210 -25.39 32.86 -1.54
N ASP A 211 -24.15 32.67 -1.12
CA ASP A 211 -23.83 31.83 0.02
C ASP A 211 -23.89 32.68 1.28
N ASN A 212 -24.76 32.27 2.20
CA ASN A 212 -24.88 32.81 3.54
C ASN A 212 -24.81 31.61 4.49
N SER A 213 -23.61 31.15 4.78
CA SER A 213 -23.36 30.27 5.93
C SER A 213 -21.95 30.48 6.48
N THR A 214 -21.77 31.62 7.15
CA THR A 214 -20.70 31.76 8.15
C THR A 214 -21.05 30.89 9.35
N VAL A 215 -20.35 29.77 9.51
CA VAL A 215 -20.14 29.13 10.82
C VAL A 215 -18.65 29.26 11.12
N GLU A 216 -18.36 30.17 12.05
CA GLU A 216 -17.02 30.46 12.54
C GLU A 216 -16.41 29.24 13.23
N GLY A 217 -15.13 28.98 12.93
CA GLY A 217 -14.22 28.41 13.91
C GLY A 217 -14.13 26.88 13.96
N ILE A 218 -13.95 26.24 12.81
CA ILE A 218 -12.95 25.19 12.49
C ILE A 218 -13.11 25.01 10.99
N GLU A 219 -12.16 25.50 10.21
CA GLU A 219 -12.13 25.29 8.76
C GLU A 219 -11.71 23.83 8.50
N GLY A 220 -12.60 22.91 8.85
CA GLY A 220 -12.41 21.48 8.65
C GLY A 220 -12.46 21.15 7.16
N SER A 221 -11.58 20.26 6.71
CA SER A 221 -11.59 19.74 5.35
C SER A 221 -12.99 19.25 4.98
N TYR A 222 -13.36 19.39 3.71
CA TYR A 222 -14.64 18.92 3.16
C TYR A 222 -14.99 17.49 3.61
N HIS A 223 -13.99 16.61 3.65
CA HIS A 223 -14.13 15.21 4.10
C HIS A 223 -14.53 15.07 5.58
N MET A 224 -14.04 15.93 6.46
CA MET A 224 -14.42 15.90 7.88
C MET A 224 -15.87 16.35 8.07
N LYS A 225 -16.30 17.39 7.35
CA LYS A 225 -17.71 17.84 7.36
C LYS A 225 -18.63 16.76 6.80
N LEU A 226 -18.21 16.09 5.73
CA LEU A 226 -18.96 14.98 5.14
C LEU A 226 -19.07 13.81 6.13
N LEU A 227 -17.97 13.39 6.78
CA LEU A 227 -18.00 12.33 7.79
C LEU A 227 -18.92 12.67 8.97
N MET A 228 -18.93 13.93 9.43
CA MET A 228 -19.85 14.40 10.45
C MET A 228 -21.32 14.26 10.00
N ARG A 229 -21.64 14.59 8.76
CA ARG A 229 -22.99 14.40 8.20
C ARG A 229 -23.38 12.92 8.13
N LYS A 230 -22.44 12.03 7.78
CA LYS A 230 -22.67 10.57 7.77
C LYS A 230 -22.96 10.02 9.16
N LEU A 231 -22.22 10.47 10.18
CA LEU A 231 -22.45 10.08 11.58
C LEU A 231 -23.84 10.52 12.06
N ASP A 232 -24.26 11.75 11.72
CA ASP A 232 -25.59 12.26 12.06
C ASP A 232 -26.71 11.49 11.35
N ALA A 233 -26.51 11.19 10.05
CA ALA A 233 -27.44 10.36 9.28
C ALA A 233 -27.61 8.96 9.88
N PHE A 234 -26.51 8.33 10.32
CA PHE A 234 -26.57 7.03 11.01
C PHE A 234 -27.37 7.11 12.31
N ASP A 235 -27.12 8.13 13.15
CA ASP A 235 -27.84 8.32 14.41
C ASP A 235 -29.35 8.47 14.17
N ARG A 236 -29.77 9.30 13.20
CA ARG A 236 -31.17 9.49 12.83
C ARG A 236 -31.84 8.19 12.37
N LEU A 237 -31.18 7.43 11.50
CA LEU A 237 -31.70 6.16 10.99
C LEU A 237 -31.86 5.10 12.09
N VAL A 238 -30.96 5.06 13.07
CA VAL A 238 -31.08 4.17 14.23
C VAL A 238 -32.22 4.60 15.15
N GLU A 239 -32.40 5.90 15.38
CA GLU A 239 -33.49 6.45 16.20
C GLU A 239 -34.88 6.20 15.56
N GLU A 240 -34.95 6.24 14.23
CA GLU A 240 -36.16 5.93 13.45
C GLU A 240 -36.34 4.42 13.19
N ASN A 241 -35.47 3.55 13.74
CA ASN A 241 -35.49 2.10 13.56
C ASN A 241 -35.35 1.62 12.09
N LYS A 242 -34.79 2.47 11.21
CA LYS A 242 -34.49 2.17 9.79
C LYS A 242 -33.15 1.43 9.66
N LEU A 243 -33.08 0.23 10.22
CA LEU A 243 -31.83 -0.52 10.43
C LEU A 243 -31.12 -0.97 9.14
N ALA A 244 -31.87 -1.24 8.07
CA ALA A 244 -31.30 -1.61 6.78
C ALA A 244 -30.49 -0.45 6.16
N LEU A 245 -31.06 0.76 6.18
CA LEU A 245 -30.38 1.97 5.73
C LEU A 245 -29.20 2.33 6.65
N ALA A 246 -29.38 2.17 7.97
CA ALA A 246 -28.31 2.38 8.94
C ALA A 246 -27.11 1.44 8.69
N ALA A 247 -27.34 0.21 8.22
CA ALA A 247 -26.27 -0.73 7.88
C ALA A 247 -25.43 -0.25 6.68
N ILE A 248 -26.07 0.36 5.67
CA ILE A 248 -25.38 0.94 4.50
C ILE A 248 -24.49 2.11 4.93
N VAL A 249 -25.04 3.02 5.74
CA VAL A 249 -24.28 4.18 6.26
C VAL A 249 -23.15 3.72 7.18
N ALA A 250 -23.39 2.72 8.04
CA ALA A 250 -22.36 2.18 8.92
C ALA A 250 -21.22 1.51 8.14
N ASP A 251 -21.53 0.81 7.04
CA ASP A 251 -20.51 0.22 6.19
C ASP A 251 -19.62 1.29 5.57
N ASP A 252 -20.23 2.34 5.02
CA ASP A 252 -19.49 3.47 4.45
C ASP A 252 -18.70 4.27 5.51
N ILE A 253 -19.24 4.48 6.72
CA ILE A 253 -18.48 5.08 7.83
C ILE A 253 -17.29 4.19 8.19
N ASN A 254 -17.48 2.87 8.33
CA ASN A 254 -16.42 1.92 8.64
C ASN A 254 -15.34 1.87 7.55
N ASN A 255 -15.73 1.95 6.27
CA ASN A 255 -14.79 2.05 5.15
C ASN A 255 -14.06 3.41 5.14
N THR A 256 -14.76 4.49 5.48
CA THR A 256 -14.18 5.84 5.57
C THR A 256 -13.13 5.91 6.69
N ILE A 257 -13.41 5.31 7.86
CA ILE A 257 -12.49 5.31 9.00
C ILE A 257 -11.39 4.23 8.92
N SER A 258 -11.52 3.26 7.99
CA SER A 258 -10.48 2.25 7.76
C SER A 258 -9.22 2.86 7.14
N ASN A 259 -9.35 4.04 6.52
CA ASN A 259 -8.28 4.76 5.82
C ASN A 259 -7.69 5.95 6.61
N PHE A 260 -8.41 6.42 7.62
CA PHE A 260 -8.01 7.48 8.54
C PHE A 260 -8.74 7.20 9.85
N ASP A 261 -8.04 7.05 10.98
CA ASP A 261 -8.68 6.79 12.28
C ASP A 261 -8.89 8.11 13.05
N PRO A 262 -10.01 8.83 12.82
CA PRO A 262 -10.33 10.05 13.54
C PRO A 262 -10.63 9.83 15.01
N LYS A 263 -10.77 8.57 15.48
CA LYS A 263 -11.01 8.24 16.90
C LYS A 263 -9.79 8.56 17.75
N LEU A 264 -8.59 8.55 17.15
CA LEU A 264 -7.35 8.94 17.82
C LEU A 264 -7.29 10.44 18.11
N TYR A 265 -7.94 11.26 17.28
CA TYR A 265 -7.88 12.72 17.35
C TYR A 265 -9.16 13.34 17.92
N PHE A 266 -10.31 12.68 17.75
CA PHE A 266 -11.63 13.17 18.16
C PHE A 266 -12.51 12.06 18.76
N PRO A 267 -12.05 11.33 19.80
CA PRO A 267 -12.75 10.16 20.35
C PRO A 267 -14.20 10.47 20.80
N GLY A 268 -14.45 11.69 21.27
CA GLY A 268 -15.79 12.14 21.69
C GLY A 268 -16.81 12.16 20.55
N LEU A 269 -16.39 12.44 19.31
CA LEU A 269 -17.29 12.47 18.15
C LEU A 269 -17.81 11.07 17.77
N PHE A 270 -16.98 10.04 17.95
CA PHE A 270 -17.31 8.67 17.53
C PHE A 270 -17.94 7.84 18.66
N THR A 271 -17.92 8.34 19.89
CA THR A 271 -18.42 7.61 21.06
C THR A 271 -19.89 7.24 20.89
N ARG A 272 -20.73 8.17 20.44
CA ARG A 272 -22.17 7.92 20.23
C ARG A 272 -22.40 6.87 19.14
N PHE A 273 -21.74 7.02 17.99
CA PHE A 273 -21.79 6.08 16.89
C PHE A 273 -21.47 4.64 17.34
N TYR A 274 -20.33 4.43 18.01
CA TYR A 274 -19.94 3.07 18.42
C TYR A 274 -20.83 2.49 19.51
N VAL A 275 -21.36 3.31 20.41
CA VAL A 275 -22.36 2.85 21.39
C VAL A 275 -23.63 2.38 20.69
N GLN A 276 -24.13 3.13 19.70
CA GLN A 276 -25.31 2.74 18.93
C GLN A 276 -25.05 1.53 18.03
N PHE A 277 -23.89 1.49 17.38
CA PHE A 277 -23.46 0.36 16.56
C PHE A 277 -23.38 -0.92 17.40
N ALA A 278 -22.74 -0.88 18.57
CA ALA A 278 -22.62 -2.04 19.45
C ALA A 278 -23.98 -2.53 19.99
N LYS A 279 -24.92 -1.62 20.29
CA LYS A 279 -26.28 -1.97 20.72
C LYS A 279 -27.06 -2.72 19.64
N ASN A 280 -26.86 -2.35 18.37
CA ASN A 280 -27.64 -2.86 17.24
C ASN A 280 -26.85 -3.85 16.36
N VAL A 281 -25.65 -4.25 16.78
CA VAL A 281 -24.68 -4.99 15.95
C VAL A 281 -25.26 -6.28 15.34
N ASN A 282 -26.03 -7.04 16.11
CA ASN A 282 -26.63 -8.29 15.64
C ASN A 282 -27.66 -8.06 14.53
N GLN A 283 -28.38 -6.95 14.57
CA GLN A 283 -29.36 -6.60 13.55
C GLN A 283 -28.66 -6.02 12.32
N LEU A 284 -27.66 -5.17 12.50
CA LEU A 284 -26.89 -4.57 11.40
C LEU A 284 -26.12 -5.63 10.59
N ILE A 285 -25.47 -6.60 11.25
CA ILE A 285 -24.73 -7.68 10.57
C ILE A 285 -25.65 -8.53 9.68
N ASN A 286 -26.92 -8.72 10.07
CA ASN A 286 -27.87 -9.46 9.24
C ASN A 286 -28.16 -8.77 7.91
N TYR A 287 -27.96 -7.45 7.80
CA TYR A 287 -28.11 -6.73 6.54
C TYR A 287 -26.82 -6.70 5.72
N VAL A 288 -25.65 -6.82 6.35
CA VAL A 288 -24.34 -6.86 5.68
C VAL A 288 -24.21 -8.04 4.71
N GLN A 289 -24.90 -9.17 4.95
CA GLN A 289 -24.90 -10.30 4.03
C GLN A 289 -25.51 -9.96 2.64
N PHE A 290 -26.32 -8.90 2.54
CA PHE A 290 -26.95 -8.46 1.30
C PHE A 290 -26.12 -7.43 0.53
N LYS A 291 -24.86 -7.18 0.91
CA LYS A 291 -23.95 -6.22 0.22
C LYS A 291 -23.90 -6.34 -1.30
N ASN A 292 -24.11 -7.55 -1.82
CA ASN A 292 -24.09 -7.84 -3.26
C ASN A 292 -25.47 -7.84 -3.91
N SER A 293 -26.55 -7.57 -3.18
CA SER A 293 -27.91 -7.56 -3.73
C SER A 293 -28.19 -6.27 -4.50
N ALA A 294 -29.13 -6.35 -5.44
CA ALA A 294 -29.59 -5.21 -6.24
C ALA A 294 -30.10 -4.05 -5.37
N ALA A 295 -30.85 -4.42 -4.32
CA ALA A 295 -31.43 -3.48 -3.36
C ALA A 295 -30.33 -2.71 -2.63
N TRP A 296 -29.29 -3.40 -2.15
CA TRP A 296 -28.17 -2.76 -1.47
C TRP A 296 -27.41 -1.79 -2.39
N MET A 297 -27.07 -2.23 -3.60
CA MET A 297 -26.34 -1.39 -4.57
C MET A 297 -27.15 -0.14 -4.95
N THR A 298 -28.45 -0.27 -5.19
CA THR A 298 -29.33 0.85 -5.56
C THR A 298 -29.44 1.86 -4.41
N LEU A 299 -29.61 1.40 -3.18
CA LEU A 299 -29.66 2.25 -2.00
C LEU A 299 -28.30 2.92 -1.72
N GLN A 300 -27.20 2.24 -2.00
CA GLN A 300 -25.86 2.81 -1.90
C GLN A 300 -25.64 3.93 -2.92
N GLU A 301 -26.16 3.81 -4.14
CA GLU A 301 -26.13 4.91 -5.12
C GLU A 301 -27.02 6.09 -4.70
N LEU A 302 -28.22 5.84 -4.19
CA LEU A 302 -29.07 6.90 -3.63
C LEU A 302 -28.35 7.68 -2.52
N TYR A 303 -27.71 6.95 -1.60
CA TYR A 303 -26.92 7.53 -0.52
C TYR A 303 -25.72 8.37 -1.00
N LYS A 304 -25.05 7.97 -2.09
CA LYS A 304 -23.95 8.74 -2.69
C LYS A 304 -24.40 10.04 -3.34
N VAL A 305 -25.59 10.03 -3.94
CA VAL A 305 -26.14 11.19 -4.66
C VAL A 305 -26.67 12.24 -3.68
N ASP A 306 -27.46 11.83 -2.68
CA ASP A 306 -27.97 12.73 -1.66
C ASP A 306 -28.27 12.01 -0.33
N ILE A 307 -27.51 12.37 0.71
CA ILE A 307 -27.63 11.81 2.05
C ILE A 307 -28.99 12.17 2.68
N GLU A 308 -29.54 13.35 2.43
CA GLU A 308 -30.81 13.75 3.07
C GLU A 308 -32.00 13.01 2.46
N SER A 309 -32.08 12.96 1.13
CA SER A 309 -33.10 12.16 0.43
C SER A 309 -33.02 10.68 0.82
N PHE A 310 -31.82 10.16 1.07
CA PHE A 310 -31.62 8.80 1.56
C PHE A 310 -32.15 8.58 2.98
N VAL A 311 -31.93 9.52 3.91
CA VAL A 311 -32.43 9.40 5.29
C VAL A 311 -33.97 9.46 5.35
N GLU A 312 -34.57 10.29 4.50
CA GLU A 312 -36.03 10.43 4.41
C GLU A 312 -36.70 9.24 3.71
N PHE A 313 -35.95 8.47 2.92
CA PHE A 313 -36.45 7.32 2.18
C PHE A 313 -37.05 6.26 3.11
N ASP A 314 -38.17 5.66 2.68
CA ASP A 314 -38.85 4.57 3.39
C ASP A 314 -38.47 3.23 2.75
N ALA A 315 -37.75 2.41 3.50
CA ALA A 315 -37.19 1.15 3.03
C ALA A 315 -37.97 -0.08 3.52
N ASP A 316 -39.10 0.11 4.21
CA ASP A 316 -39.86 -0.99 4.82
C ASP A 316 -40.42 -1.98 3.78
N GLU A 317 -40.59 -1.55 2.52
CA GLU A 317 -41.08 -2.39 1.42
C GLU A 317 -39.97 -3.01 0.54
N ILE A 318 -38.70 -2.74 0.82
CA ILE A 318 -37.59 -3.23 0.00
C ILE A 318 -37.22 -4.67 0.37
N ASP A 319 -37.33 -5.56 -0.61
CA ASP A 319 -36.85 -6.93 -0.52
C ASP A 319 -35.34 -7.00 -0.81
N PHE A 320 -34.55 -7.25 0.24
CA PHE A 320 -33.10 -7.41 0.15
C PHE A 320 -32.66 -8.80 -0.35
N SER A 321 -33.58 -9.76 -0.50
CA SER A 321 -33.30 -11.13 -0.94
C SER A 321 -33.21 -11.31 -2.46
N GLY A 322 -33.53 -10.27 -3.24
CA GLY A 322 -33.47 -10.31 -4.70
C GLY A 322 -32.06 -10.55 -5.24
N GLU A 323 -31.94 -11.45 -6.22
CA GLU A 323 -30.69 -11.72 -6.93
C GLU A 323 -30.14 -10.46 -7.62
N SER A 324 -28.81 -10.36 -7.67
CA SER A 324 -28.12 -9.26 -8.34
C SER A 324 -28.44 -9.26 -9.85
N PRO A 325 -28.88 -8.15 -10.46
CA PRO A 325 -29.08 -8.06 -11.91
C PRO A 325 -27.76 -8.19 -12.70
N TYR A 326 -26.62 -8.23 -11.99
CA TYR A 326 -25.28 -8.44 -12.54
C TYR A 326 -24.66 -9.76 -12.09
N GLY A 327 -25.44 -10.66 -11.49
CA GLY A 327 -25.00 -12.01 -11.15
C GLY A 327 -24.69 -12.80 -12.43
N TYR A 328 -23.41 -13.09 -12.66
CA TYR A 328 -22.98 -13.97 -13.73
C TYR A 328 -23.65 -15.34 -13.56
N ASN A 329 -24.52 -15.72 -14.49
CA ASN A 329 -25.15 -17.04 -14.52
C ASN A 329 -24.26 -17.98 -15.35
N PRO A 330 -23.61 -19.01 -14.76
CA PRO A 330 -22.70 -19.88 -15.50
C PRO A 330 -23.39 -20.76 -16.56
N GLU A 331 -24.73 -20.79 -16.55
CA GLU A 331 -25.53 -21.61 -17.46
C GLU A 331 -25.88 -20.94 -18.80
N ASP A 332 -25.51 -19.67 -19.02
CA ASP A 332 -25.77 -18.97 -20.30
C ASP A 332 -24.79 -19.32 -21.43
N ASN A 333 -23.87 -20.28 -21.23
CA ASN A 333 -22.93 -20.78 -22.24
C ASN A 333 -22.92 -22.33 -22.32
N GLY A 334 -24.09 -22.95 -22.41
CA GLY A 334 -24.27 -24.40 -22.59
C GLY A 334 -25.24 -24.76 -23.70
#